data_AF-A0A955ZDI6-F1
#
_entry.id   AF-A0A955ZDI6-F1
#
_cell.length_a   1.000
_cell.length_b   1.000
_cell.length_c   1.000
_cell.angle_alpha   90.00
_cell.angle_beta   90.00
_cell.angle_gamma   90.00
#
_symmetry.space_group_name_H-M   'P 1'
#
loop_
_entity.id
_entity.type
_entity.pdbx_description
1 polymer ?
#
loop_
_entity_poly.entity_id
_entity_poly.type
_entity_poly.pdbx_seq_one_letter_code
_entity_poly.pdbx_strand_id
1 'polypeptide(L)'
;MIAFDVPAQSGAELVRFIRALGTHRYAASRRHDVHAFAWIAATAGRGDDGGPLAAGCAWAERTLNDATIDRASRDERLHRAASDAELIGLIESFWVGSGRDRAARVLGELLSSIGVDPSAAPDGAFDPDGEADVFPVLVDAGWELLLLTQLDAERHKGAIAALSTEDELGYAATRFEEESAVPPPTYLVELPVLGPRELLAGVDADGAVRGAFTVWMEGPERYVDYIHRGVLRAAKLALEG
;
A
#
# COMPACT_ATOMS: atom_id res chain seq x y z
N MET A 1 3.82 -15.64 -1.48
CA MET A 1 3.72 -14.62 -0.41
C MET A 1 2.95 -15.17 0.78
N ILE A 2 3.19 -14.61 1.95
CA ILE A 2 2.50 -14.90 3.22
C ILE A 2 1.54 -13.74 3.46
N ALA A 3 0.27 -14.06 3.74
CA ALA A 3 -0.76 -13.09 4.08
C ALA A 3 -0.68 -12.70 5.56
N PHE A 4 -0.74 -11.40 5.84
CA PHE A 4 -0.87 -10.88 7.19
C PHE A 4 -2.04 -9.90 7.26
N ASP A 5 -3.05 -10.22 8.07
CA ASP A 5 -4.14 -9.30 8.36
C ASP A 5 -3.64 -8.21 9.33
N VAL A 6 -3.94 -6.96 8.98
CA VAL A 6 -3.61 -5.80 9.81
C VAL A 6 -4.76 -5.54 10.79
N PRO A 7 -4.53 -5.61 12.11
CA PRO A 7 -5.56 -5.45 13.14
C PRO A 7 -5.90 -3.96 13.38
N ALA A 8 -6.17 -3.22 12.31
CA ALA A 8 -6.59 -1.83 12.35
C ALA A 8 -8.11 -1.72 12.40
N GLN A 9 -8.62 -0.89 13.31
CA GLN A 9 -10.04 -0.65 13.50
C GLN A 9 -10.51 0.61 12.78
N SER A 10 -9.59 1.51 12.41
CA SER A 10 -9.91 2.77 11.72
C SER A 10 -9.00 3.07 10.53
N GLY A 11 -9.48 3.89 9.60
CA GLY A 11 -8.66 4.41 8.50
C GLY A 11 -7.40 5.13 8.99
N ALA A 12 -7.51 5.85 10.12
CA ALA A 12 -6.37 6.51 10.75
C ALA A 12 -5.32 5.53 11.28
N GLU A 13 -5.71 4.31 11.65
CA GLU A 13 -4.80 3.23 12.03
C GLU A 13 -4.09 2.62 10.83
N LEU A 14 -4.84 2.34 9.75
CA LEU A 14 -4.25 1.88 8.49
C LEU A 14 -3.23 2.88 7.93
N VAL A 15 -3.54 4.18 7.95
CA VAL A 15 -2.60 5.23 7.53
C VAL A 15 -1.33 5.22 8.38
N ARG A 16 -1.43 5.01 9.70
CA ARG A 16 -0.24 4.89 10.58
C ARG A 16 0.57 3.64 10.25
N PHE A 17 -0.10 2.53 9.95
CA PHE A 17 0.55 1.30 9.53
C PHE A 17 1.31 1.46 8.21
N ILE A 18 0.67 2.01 7.17
CA ILE A 18 1.31 2.30 5.88
C ILE A 18 2.51 3.25 6.05
N ARG A 19 2.38 4.27 6.90
CA ARG A 19 3.50 5.17 7.25
C ARG A 19 4.64 4.44 7.96
N ALA A 20 4.32 3.47 8.82
CA ALA A 20 5.31 2.67 9.52
C ALA A 20 6.06 1.75 8.54
N LEU A 21 5.40 1.20 7.51
CA LEU A 21 6.06 0.46 6.42
C LEU A 21 7.09 1.33 5.70
N GLY A 22 6.68 2.51 5.22
CA GLY A 22 7.56 3.41 4.46
C GLY A 22 8.75 3.98 5.24
N THR A 23 8.71 3.96 6.58
CA THR A 23 9.83 4.39 7.43
C THR A 23 10.56 3.23 8.11
N HIS A 24 10.18 1.99 7.80
CA HIS A 24 10.78 0.82 8.42
C HIS A 24 12.21 0.63 7.94
N ARG A 25 13.14 0.36 8.87
CA ARG A 25 14.59 0.28 8.58
C ARG A 25 15.00 -0.87 7.64
N TYR A 26 14.07 -1.79 7.35
CA TYR A 26 14.28 -2.90 6.43
C TYR A 26 13.72 -2.63 5.04
N ALA A 27 13.03 -1.51 4.80
CA ALA A 27 12.62 -1.11 3.46
C ALA A 27 13.86 -0.65 2.68
N ALA A 28 14.18 -1.36 1.60
CA ALA A 28 15.30 -1.09 0.71
C ALA A 28 14.92 -0.16 -0.44
N SER A 29 13.75 -0.42 -1.03
CA SER A 29 13.17 0.39 -2.10
C SER A 29 11.65 0.40 -1.99
N ARG A 30 10.99 1.17 -2.86
CA ARG A 30 9.54 1.37 -2.84
C ARG A 30 9.03 1.53 -4.26
N ARG A 31 7.84 0.99 -4.50
CA ARG A 31 7.14 1.09 -5.77
C ARG A 31 5.67 1.34 -5.48
N HIS A 32 5.26 2.58 -5.69
CA HIS A 32 3.87 3.01 -5.51
C HIS A 32 3.39 3.57 -6.84
N ASP A 33 2.55 2.85 -7.55
CA ASP A 33 1.97 3.29 -8.80
C ASP A 33 0.53 3.76 -8.56
N VAL A 34 0.26 5.03 -8.84
CA VAL A 34 -1.02 5.68 -8.53
C VAL A 34 -1.67 6.20 -9.80
N HIS A 35 -2.95 5.85 -9.97
CA HIS A 35 -3.75 6.26 -11.12
C HIS A 35 -4.14 7.74 -11.07
N ALA A 36 -4.20 8.39 -12.24
CA ALA A 36 -4.54 9.80 -12.40
C ALA A 36 -5.86 10.20 -11.70
N PHE A 37 -6.87 9.34 -11.70
CA PHE A 37 -8.13 9.62 -11.00
C PHE A 37 -7.97 9.78 -9.49
N ALA A 38 -7.14 8.94 -8.86
CA ALA A 38 -6.92 8.99 -7.43
C ALA A 38 -6.23 10.30 -7.02
N TRP A 39 -5.29 10.80 -7.84
CA TRP A 39 -4.65 12.11 -7.63
C TRP A 39 -5.62 13.28 -7.64
N ILE A 40 -6.48 13.37 -8.66
CA ILE A 40 -7.47 14.45 -8.80
C ILE A 40 -8.43 14.45 -7.63
N ALA A 41 -8.98 13.28 -7.31
CA ALA A 41 -9.92 13.12 -6.22
C ALA A 41 -9.29 13.44 -4.85
N ALA A 42 -8.09 12.93 -4.58
CA ALA A 42 -7.41 13.17 -3.32
C ALA A 42 -7.07 14.66 -3.10
N THR A 43 -6.68 15.37 -4.15
CA THR A 43 -6.37 16.80 -4.08
C THR A 43 -7.65 17.62 -3.86
N ALA A 44 -8.74 17.26 -4.53
CA ALA A 44 -10.04 17.89 -4.31
C ALA A 44 -10.51 17.77 -2.84
N GLY A 45 -10.20 16.65 -2.18
CA GLY A 45 -10.50 16.45 -0.75
C GLY A 45 -9.71 17.37 0.19
N ARG A 46 -8.43 17.65 -0.10
CA ARG A 46 -7.58 18.47 0.80
C ARG A 46 -7.75 19.98 0.60
N GLY A 47 -8.05 20.42 -0.62
CA GLY A 47 -7.99 21.84 -0.97
C GLY A 47 -6.66 22.23 -1.62
N ASP A 48 -6.54 23.51 -2.00
CA ASP A 48 -5.39 24.05 -2.75
C ASP A 48 -4.30 24.58 -1.80
N ASP A 49 -3.64 23.64 -1.11
CA ASP A 49 -2.71 23.98 -0.03
C ASP A 49 -1.24 23.92 -0.47
N GLY A 50 -0.96 23.63 -1.76
CA GLY A 50 0.41 23.39 -2.24
C GLY A 50 1.12 22.21 -1.54
N GLY A 51 0.35 21.28 -0.96
CA GLY A 51 0.84 20.15 -0.18
C GLY A 51 1.53 19.05 -1.03
N PRO A 52 1.87 17.90 -0.43
CA PRO A 52 2.65 16.84 -1.08
C PRO A 52 2.00 16.27 -2.36
N LEU A 53 0.69 16.47 -2.56
CA LEU A 53 -0.04 15.98 -3.73
C LEU A 53 0.02 16.91 -4.95
N ALA A 54 0.51 18.15 -4.80
CA ALA A 54 0.40 19.17 -5.85
C ALA A 54 1.06 18.75 -7.18
N ALA A 55 2.26 18.16 -7.11
CA ALA A 55 2.99 17.70 -8.29
C ALA A 55 2.23 16.56 -9.02
N GLY A 56 1.69 15.61 -8.26
CA GLY A 56 0.89 14.51 -8.80
C GLY A 56 -0.44 14.98 -9.37
N CYS A 57 -1.12 15.93 -8.74
CA CYS A 57 -2.34 16.55 -9.27
C CYS A 57 -2.07 17.23 -10.62
N ALA A 58 -1.05 18.08 -10.70
CA ALA A 58 -0.71 18.77 -11.93
C ALA A 58 -0.34 17.79 -13.06
N TRP A 59 0.32 16.67 -12.75
CA TRP A 59 0.54 15.60 -13.70
C TRP A 59 -0.78 14.96 -14.15
N ALA A 60 -1.63 14.55 -13.21
CA ALA A 60 -2.90 13.89 -13.51
C ALA A 60 -3.82 14.76 -14.35
N GLU A 61 -3.89 16.07 -14.10
CA GLU A 61 -4.67 17.01 -14.91
C GLU A 61 -4.19 17.05 -16.37
N ARG A 62 -2.87 17.08 -16.59
CA ARG A 62 -2.30 17.04 -17.95
C ARG A 62 -2.59 15.70 -18.62
N THR A 63 -2.38 14.59 -17.92
CA THR A 63 -2.64 13.24 -18.42
C THR A 63 -4.11 13.08 -18.82
N LEU A 64 -5.05 13.48 -17.97
CA LEU A 64 -6.47 13.32 -18.28
C LEU A 64 -6.93 14.25 -19.40
N ASN A 65 -6.30 15.41 -19.60
CA ASN A 65 -6.60 16.31 -20.72
C ASN A 65 -5.94 15.90 -22.05
N ASP A 66 -5.08 14.89 -22.06
CA ASP A 66 -4.50 14.34 -23.28
C ASP A 66 -5.55 13.51 -24.04
N ALA A 67 -5.96 14.00 -25.21
CA ALA A 67 -6.96 13.33 -26.05
C ALA A 67 -6.48 12.00 -26.65
N THR A 68 -5.19 11.67 -26.55
CA THR A 68 -4.63 10.39 -27.01
C THR A 68 -4.70 9.29 -25.96
N ILE A 69 -5.14 9.61 -24.74
CA ILE A 69 -5.26 8.66 -23.64
C ILE A 69 -6.71 8.20 -23.54
N ASP A 70 -6.92 6.90 -23.68
CA ASP A 70 -8.20 6.28 -23.38
C ASP A 70 -8.30 6.05 -21.86
N ARG A 71 -9.07 6.92 -21.20
CA ARG A 71 -9.29 6.88 -19.75
C ARG A 71 -10.02 5.62 -19.26
N ALA A 72 -10.70 4.90 -20.17
CA ALA A 72 -11.42 3.66 -19.85
C ALA A 72 -10.58 2.40 -20.13
N SER A 73 -9.27 2.56 -20.34
CA SER A 73 -8.35 1.46 -20.65
C SER A 73 -7.38 1.17 -19.48
N ARG A 74 -6.52 0.15 -19.67
CA ARG A 74 -5.39 -0.15 -18.78
C ARG A 74 -4.08 0.51 -19.26
N ASP A 75 -4.17 1.69 -19.89
CA ASP A 75 -3.01 2.44 -20.38
C ASP A 75 -2.08 2.83 -19.23
N GLU A 76 -0.84 2.35 -19.26
CA GLU A 76 0.18 2.61 -18.23
C GLU A 76 0.47 4.10 -18.04
N ARG A 77 0.20 4.95 -19.05
CA ARG A 77 0.35 6.41 -18.95
C ARG A 77 -0.63 7.03 -17.95
N LEU A 78 -1.67 6.31 -17.55
CA LEU A 78 -2.61 6.71 -16.49
C LEU A 78 -2.04 6.50 -15.08
N HIS A 79 -0.87 5.89 -14.94
CA HIS A 79 -0.20 5.66 -13.67
C HIS A 79 1.08 6.48 -13.56
N ARG A 80 1.40 6.87 -12.33
CA ARG A 80 2.65 7.54 -11.98
C ARG A 80 3.16 7.02 -10.66
N ALA A 81 4.47 6.85 -10.58
CA ALA A 81 5.18 6.58 -9.35
C ALA A 81 4.95 7.67 -8.28
N ALA A 82 4.65 7.26 -7.06
CA ALA A 82 4.45 8.12 -5.88
C ALA A 82 5.52 7.89 -4.83
N SER A 83 5.88 8.94 -4.11
CA SER A 83 6.64 8.84 -2.86
C SER A 83 5.75 8.35 -1.70
N ASP A 84 6.35 7.89 -0.59
CA ASP A 84 5.58 7.50 0.59
C ASP A 84 4.70 8.67 1.11
N ALA A 85 5.22 9.90 1.07
CA ALA A 85 4.48 11.08 1.51
C ALA A 85 3.26 11.37 0.61
N GLU A 86 3.40 11.17 -0.69
CA GLU A 86 2.30 11.27 -1.64
C GLU A 86 1.27 10.15 -1.43
N LEU A 87 1.71 8.89 -1.32
CA LEU A 87 0.83 7.74 -1.05
C LEU A 87 0.02 7.93 0.23
N ILE A 88 0.70 8.28 1.33
CA ILE A 88 0.06 8.56 2.63
C ILE A 88 -0.94 9.70 2.49
N GLY A 89 -0.54 10.80 1.85
CA GLY A 89 -1.40 11.97 1.68
C GLY A 89 -2.64 11.66 0.84
N LEU A 90 -2.52 10.77 -0.15
CA LEU A 90 -3.62 10.33 -0.99
C LEU A 90 -4.60 9.45 -0.21
N ILE A 91 -4.09 8.43 0.49
CA ILE A 91 -4.92 7.51 1.28
C ILE A 91 -5.62 8.28 2.42
N GLU A 92 -4.93 9.22 3.06
CA GLU A 92 -5.53 10.12 4.06
C GLU A 92 -6.74 10.86 3.49
N SER A 93 -6.69 11.35 2.25
CA SER A 93 -7.81 12.06 1.62
C SER A 93 -9.07 11.20 1.47
N PHE A 94 -8.94 9.87 1.42
CA PHE A 94 -10.08 8.95 1.27
C PHE A 94 -10.54 8.34 2.59
N TRP A 95 -9.65 8.18 3.56
CA TRP A 95 -9.97 7.44 4.78
C TRP A 95 -10.01 8.30 6.05
N VAL A 96 -9.52 9.53 6.00
CA VAL A 96 -9.32 10.37 7.20
C VAL A 96 -9.76 11.82 6.96
N GLY A 97 -10.44 12.39 7.96
CA GLY A 97 -10.71 13.83 8.02
C GLY A 97 -11.89 14.31 7.18
N SER A 98 -12.15 15.61 7.22
CA SER A 98 -13.33 16.26 6.64
C SER A 98 -13.32 16.35 5.12
N GLY A 99 -12.18 16.11 4.47
CA GLY A 99 -12.03 16.10 3.01
C GLY A 99 -12.55 14.84 2.32
N ARG A 100 -12.82 13.78 3.09
CA ARG A 100 -13.17 12.45 2.58
C ARG A 100 -14.33 12.45 1.61
N ASP A 101 -15.46 13.00 2.01
CA ASP A 101 -16.69 12.93 1.22
C ASP A 101 -16.52 13.66 -0.12
N ARG A 102 -15.70 14.72 -0.13
CA ARG A 102 -15.35 15.44 -1.35
C ARG A 102 -14.44 14.62 -2.26
N ALA A 103 -13.41 13.97 -1.72
CA ALA A 103 -12.55 13.08 -2.50
C ALA A 103 -13.37 11.91 -3.09
N ALA A 104 -14.20 11.27 -2.26
CA ALA A 104 -15.05 10.17 -2.68
C ALA A 104 -16.02 10.57 -3.80
N ARG A 105 -16.69 11.72 -3.67
CA ARG A 105 -17.58 12.24 -4.71
C ARG A 105 -16.85 12.49 -6.03
N VAL A 106 -15.70 13.16 -5.99
CA VAL A 106 -14.92 13.46 -7.21
C VAL A 106 -14.42 12.18 -7.87
N LEU A 107 -13.96 11.20 -7.09
CA LEU A 107 -13.57 9.89 -7.64
C LEU A 107 -14.77 9.19 -8.29
N GLY A 108 -15.95 9.20 -7.64
CA GLY A 108 -17.18 8.63 -8.20
C GLY A 108 -17.58 9.28 -9.53
N GLU A 109 -17.46 10.61 -9.65
CA GLU A 109 -17.71 11.34 -10.90
C GLU A 109 -16.75 10.94 -12.02
N LEU A 110 -15.46 10.79 -11.71
CA LEU A 110 -14.43 10.35 -12.66
C LEU A 110 -14.66 8.91 -13.13
N LEU A 111 -14.98 8.00 -12.21
CA LEU A 111 -15.29 6.60 -12.53
C LEU A 111 -16.56 6.47 -13.38
N SER A 112 -17.60 7.23 -13.03
CA SER A 112 -18.84 7.26 -13.82
C SER A 112 -18.59 7.75 -15.25
N SER A 113 -17.64 8.67 -15.44
CA SER A 113 -17.27 9.19 -16.77
C SER A 113 -16.67 8.14 -17.71
N ILE A 114 -16.18 7.01 -17.17
CA ILE A 114 -15.67 5.87 -17.93
C ILE A 114 -16.59 4.63 -17.84
N GLY A 115 -17.80 4.79 -17.30
CA GLY A 115 -18.77 3.70 -17.19
C GLY A 115 -18.52 2.73 -16.03
N VAL A 116 -17.70 3.10 -15.05
CA VAL A 116 -17.47 2.28 -13.84
C VAL A 116 -18.42 2.74 -12.74
N ASP A 117 -19.26 1.82 -12.26
CA ASP A 117 -20.16 2.05 -11.12
C ASP A 117 -19.51 1.59 -9.81
N PRO A 118 -19.09 2.51 -8.92
CA PRO A 118 -18.47 2.15 -7.65
C PRO A 118 -19.44 1.53 -6.64
N SER A 119 -20.76 1.61 -6.86
CA SER A 119 -21.79 1.08 -5.96
C SER A 119 -22.14 -0.39 -6.19
N ALA A 120 -21.65 -0.98 -7.28
CA ALA A 120 -22.01 -2.34 -7.71
C ALA A 120 -21.29 -3.48 -6.95
N ALA A 121 -20.43 -3.17 -5.98
CA ALA A 121 -19.62 -4.17 -5.28
C ALA A 121 -20.40 -4.92 -4.17
N PRO A 122 -20.18 -6.24 -3.99
CA PRO A 122 -20.75 -7.03 -2.90
C PRO A 122 -20.21 -6.66 -1.50
N ASP A 123 -20.79 -7.24 -0.45
CA ASP A 123 -20.48 -6.93 0.96
C ASP A 123 -18.99 -7.13 1.31
N GLY A 124 -18.32 -6.05 1.72
CA GLY A 124 -16.90 -6.04 2.14
C GLY A 124 -16.02 -5.23 1.19
N ALA A 125 -15.16 -4.35 1.74
CA ALA A 125 -14.39 -3.43 0.93
C ALA A 125 -13.06 -4.00 0.43
N PHE A 126 -12.50 -4.98 1.14
CA PHE A 126 -11.26 -5.66 0.80
C PHE A 126 -11.58 -7.13 0.51
N ASP A 127 -11.25 -7.59 -0.69
CA ASP A 127 -11.45 -8.96 -1.14
C ASP A 127 -10.16 -9.46 -1.81
N PRO A 128 -9.33 -10.24 -1.09
CA PRO A 128 -8.05 -10.71 -1.61
C PRO A 128 -8.21 -11.64 -2.82
N ASP A 129 -9.34 -12.34 -2.94
CA ASP A 129 -9.57 -13.28 -4.05
C ASP A 129 -9.96 -12.54 -5.35
N GLY A 130 -10.45 -11.30 -5.23
CA GLY A 130 -10.92 -10.47 -6.34
C GLY A 130 -9.90 -9.47 -6.90
N GLU A 131 -8.67 -9.42 -6.38
CA GLU A 131 -7.68 -8.39 -6.75
C GLU A 131 -7.37 -8.36 -8.26
N ALA A 132 -7.38 -9.52 -8.94
CA ALA A 132 -7.11 -9.62 -10.37
C ALA A 132 -8.16 -8.93 -11.26
N ASP A 133 -9.39 -8.81 -10.76
CA ASP A 133 -10.53 -8.22 -11.47
C ASP A 133 -10.69 -6.72 -11.19
N VAL A 134 -9.84 -6.14 -10.33
CA VAL A 134 -9.89 -4.72 -9.99
C VAL A 134 -9.68 -3.85 -11.23
N PHE A 135 -10.64 -2.96 -11.47
CA PHE A 135 -10.56 -1.99 -12.55
C PHE A 135 -11.30 -0.67 -12.23
N PRO A 136 -10.67 0.49 -12.46
CA PRO A 136 -9.23 0.66 -12.66
C PRO A 136 -8.45 0.33 -11.37
N VAL A 137 -7.20 -0.10 -11.51
CA VAL A 137 -6.27 -0.16 -10.36
C VAL A 137 -5.90 1.27 -10.01
N LEU A 138 -6.36 1.77 -8.85
CA LEU A 138 -6.17 3.16 -8.45
C LEU A 138 -4.88 3.37 -7.67
N VAL A 139 -4.51 2.40 -6.83
CA VAL A 139 -3.23 2.36 -6.11
C VAL A 139 -2.72 0.92 -6.12
N ASP A 140 -1.50 0.77 -6.59
CA ASP A 140 -0.68 -0.44 -6.41
C ASP A 140 0.58 -0.01 -5.65
N ALA A 141 0.83 -0.57 -4.48
CA ALA A 141 1.85 -0.06 -3.58
C ALA A 141 2.57 -1.18 -2.84
N GLY A 142 3.90 -1.14 -2.90
CA GLY A 142 4.75 -2.07 -2.20
C GLY A 142 6.14 -1.53 -1.87
N TRP A 143 6.82 -2.28 -1.02
CA TRP A 143 8.20 -2.04 -0.60
C TRP A 143 9.03 -3.28 -0.85
N GLU A 144 10.21 -3.08 -1.44
CA GLU A 144 11.24 -4.11 -1.42
C GLU A 144 11.93 -4.08 -0.06
N LEU A 145 12.09 -5.25 0.54
CA LEU A 145 12.81 -5.43 1.80
C LEU A 145 14.28 -5.74 1.54
N LEU A 146 15.13 -5.39 2.52
CA LEU A 146 16.52 -5.84 2.54
C LEU A 146 16.57 -7.37 2.52
N LEU A 147 17.42 -7.89 1.64
CA LEU A 147 17.83 -9.27 1.64
C LEU A 147 18.68 -9.60 2.88
N LEU A 148 18.78 -10.88 3.26
CA LEU A 148 19.56 -11.30 4.42
C LEU A 148 21.04 -10.93 4.28
N THR A 149 21.57 -11.07 3.07
CA THR A 149 22.93 -10.65 2.67
C THR A 149 23.21 -9.16 2.86
N GLN A 150 22.17 -8.33 2.89
CA GLN A 150 22.27 -6.89 3.05
C GLN A 150 22.12 -6.44 4.51
N LEU A 151 21.82 -7.37 5.43
CA LEU A 151 21.64 -7.04 6.84
C LEU A 151 22.98 -6.71 7.51
N ASP A 152 23.10 -5.46 7.95
CA ASP A 152 24.10 -5.03 8.93
C ASP A 152 23.90 -5.73 10.29
N ALA A 153 24.95 -6.37 10.81
CA ALA A 153 24.89 -7.22 12.00
C ALA A 153 24.45 -6.47 13.27
N GLU A 154 24.89 -5.21 13.45
CA GLU A 154 24.58 -4.42 14.64
C GLU A 154 23.19 -3.79 14.54
N ARG A 155 22.89 -3.19 13.39
CA ARG A 155 21.60 -2.52 13.14
C ARG A 155 20.46 -3.52 13.11
N HIS A 156 20.66 -4.70 12.53
CA HIS A 156 19.62 -5.68 12.28
C HIS A 156 19.68 -6.91 13.19
N LYS A 157 20.45 -6.85 14.29
CA LYS A 157 20.59 -7.95 15.25
C LYS A 157 19.30 -8.63 15.69
N GLY A 158 18.18 -7.88 15.77
CA GLY A 158 16.88 -8.44 16.15
C GLY A 158 16.29 -9.39 15.10
N ALA A 159 16.39 -9.04 13.82
CA ALA A 159 15.94 -9.93 12.73
C ALA A 159 16.87 -11.13 12.59
N ILE A 160 18.19 -10.91 12.71
CA ILE A 160 19.18 -11.98 12.71
C ILE A 160 18.91 -12.98 13.85
N ALA A 161 18.70 -12.46 15.07
CA ALA A 161 18.38 -13.31 16.22
C ALA A 161 17.06 -14.05 16.05
N ALA A 162 16.04 -13.45 15.43
CA ALA A 162 14.76 -14.11 15.16
C ALA A 162 14.91 -15.32 14.23
N LEU A 163 15.82 -15.24 13.26
CA LEU A 163 16.11 -16.34 12.34
C LEU A 163 16.96 -17.47 12.97
N SER A 164 17.80 -17.16 13.95
CA SER A 164 18.68 -18.12 14.64
C SER A 164 18.04 -18.84 15.85
N THR A 165 16.71 -18.93 15.93
CA THR A 165 16.00 -19.32 17.16
C THR A 165 16.00 -20.82 17.48
N GLU A 166 16.26 -21.71 16.52
CA GLU A 166 16.26 -23.18 16.73
C GLU A 166 17.63 -23.82 16.56
N ASP A 167 18.48 -23.28 15.69
CA ASP A 167 19.91 -23.53 15.63
C ASP A 167 20.66 -22.20 15.42
N GLU A 168 21.87 -22.08 15.95
CA GLU A 168 22.73 -20.90 15.70
C GLU A 168 23.05 -20.71 14.19
N LEU A 169 22.68 -21.70 13.37
CA LEU A 169 22.94 -21.76 11.94
C LEU A 169 21.78 -21.26 11.07
N GLY A 170 20.57 -21.06 11.60
CA GLY A 170 19.38 -20.77 10.78
C GLY A 170 19.56 -19.54 9.90
N TYR A 171 20.05 -18.44 10.48
CA TYR A 171 20.39 -17.26 9.70
C TYR A 171 21.50 -17.52 8.66
N ALA A 172 22.54 -18.27 9.03
CA ALA A 172 23.68 -18.54 8.14
C ALA A 172 23.27 -19.44 6.96
N ALA A 173 22.43 -20.44 7.21
CA ALA A 173 21.91 -21.37 6.21
C ALA A 173 21.00 -20.65 5.21
N THR A 174 19.98 -19.92 5.70
CA THR A 174 19.06 -19.17 4.82
C THR A 174 19.80 -18.09 4.03
N ARG A 175 20.76 -17.40 4.66
CA ARG A 175 21.60 -16.43 3.95
C ARG A 175 22.45 -17.10 2.87
N PHE A 176 23.03 -18.26 3.13
CA PHE A 176 23.82 -18.99 2.13
C PHE A 176 22.97 -19.45 0.94
N GLU A 177 21.74 -19.91 1.20
CA GLU A 177 20.76 -20.24 0.15
C GLU A 177 20.44 -19.01 -0.71
N GLU A 178 20.22 -17.86 -0.08
CA GLU A 178 20.00 -16.58 -0.77
C GLU A 178 21.21 -16.16 -1.63
N GLU A 179 22.44 -16.27 -1.10
CA GLU A 179 23.68 -15.96 -1.83
C GLU A 179 23.89 -16.85 -3.06
N SER A 180 23.37 -18.08 -3.01
CA SER A 180 23.55 -19.10 -4.06
C SER A 180 22.44 -19.09 -5.11
N ALA A 181 21.36 -18.32 -4.90
CA ALA A 181 20.20 -18.28 -5.77
C ALA A 181 20.49 -17.55 -7.10
N VAL A 182 20.01 -18.11 -8.21
CA VAL A 182 20.10 -17.51 -9.56
C VAL A 182 18.75 -17.64 -10.27
N PRO A 183 18.01 -16.55 -10.52
CA PRO A 183 18.33 -15.17 -10.14
C PRO A 183 18.27 -14.95 -8.61
N PRO A 184 18.86 -13.85 -8.09
CA PRO A 184 18.69 -13.45 -6.69
C PRO A 184 17.20 -13.28 -6.36
N PRO A 185 16.75 -13.67 -5.15
CA PRO A 185 15.38 -13.47 -4.74
C PRO A 185 15.07 -11.98 -4.51
N THR A 186 13.78 -11.66 -4.46
CA THR A 186 13.28 -10.36 -4.03
C THR A 186 12.36 -10.57 -2.84
N TYR A 187 12.53 -9.77 -1.80
CA TYR A 187 11.62 -9.75 -0.66
C TYR A 187 10.71 -8.54 -0.77
N LEU A 188 9.41 -8.75 -0.65
CA LEU A 188 8.39 -7.75 -0.93
C LEU A 188 7.43 -7.61 0.24
N VAL A 189 6.87 -6.42 0.40
CA VAL A 189 5.64 -6.17 1.15
C VAL A 189 4.70 -5.41 0.23
N GLU A 190 3.54 -5.96 -0.05
CA GLU A 190 2.53 -5.37 -0.92
C GLU A 190 1.28 -5.05 -0.11
N LEU A 191 0.75 -3.85 -0.33
CA LEU A 191 -0.61 -3.52 0.08
C LEU A 191 -1.60 -4.30 -0.80
N PRO A 192 -2.84 -4.51 -0.35
CA PRO A 192 -3.87 -4.98 -1.26
C PRO A 192 -4.03 -3.95 -2.39
N VAL A 193 -4.26 -4.42 -3.61
CA VAL A 193 -4.54 -3.54 -4.74
C VAL A 193 -5.78 -2.70 -4.42
N LEU A 194 -5.65 -1.37 -4.42
CA LEU A 194 -6.78 -0.48 -4.12
C LEU A 194 -7.44 -0.05 -5.43
N GLY A 195 -8.66 -0.52 -5.65
CA GLY A 195 -9.56 -0.06 -6.68
C GLY A 195 -10.59 0.95 -6.17
N PRO A 196 -11.64 1.20 -6.96
CA PRO A 196 -12.76 2.05 -6.56
C PRO A 196 -13.37 1.64 -5.22
N ARG A 197 -13.57 0.33 -5.01
CA ARG A 197 -14.22 -0.20 -3.81
C ARG A 197 -13.39 0.07 -2.57
N GLU A 198 -12.11 -0.27 -2.61
CA GLU A 198 -11.20 -0.17 -1.47
C GLU A 198 -11.00 1.30 -1.05
N LEU A 199 -10.86 2.22 -2.02
CA LEU A 199 -10.71 3.65 -1.70
C LEU A 199 -12.03 4.29 -1.21
N LEU A 200 -13.17 3.96 -1.82
CA LEU A 200 -14.45 4.61 -1.51
C LEU A 200 -15.19 3.99 -0.32
N ALA A 201 -15.03 2.68 -0.10
CA ALA A 201 -15.76 1.92 0.90
C ALA A 201 -14.86 1.23 1.93
N GLY A 202 -13.53 1.37 1.84
CA GLY A 202 -12.58 0.80 2.80
C GLY A 202 -12.80 1.24 4.24
N VAL A 203 -13.41 2.42 4.43
CA VAL A 203 -13.87 2.90 5.74
C VAL A 203 -15.33 3.33 5.70
N ASP A 204 -16.04 3.17 6.81
CA ASP A 204 -17.43 3.62 6.96
C ASP A 204 -17.54 5.12 7.30
N ALA A 205 -18.77 5.60 7.50
CA ALA A 205 -19.03 7.00 7.83
C ALA A 205 -18.35 7.46 9.14
N ASP A 206 -18.17 6.56 10.10
CA ASP A 206 -17.50 6.82 11.38
C ASP A 206 -15.97 6.67 11.30
N GLY A 207 -15.46 6.23 10.14
CA GLY A 207 -14.03 6.04 9.88
C GLY A 207 -13.50 4.67 10.29
N ALA A 208 -14.39 3.73 10.63
CA ALA A 208 -14.02 2.35 10.95
C ALA A 208 -13.72 1.55 9.68
N VAL A 209 -12.72 0.66 9.74
CA VAL A 209 -12.32 -0.18 8.60
C VAL A 209 -13.42 -1.20 8.28
N ARG A 210 -13.73 -1.38 6.99
CA ARG A 210 -14.74 -2.33 6.52
C ARG A 210 -14.13 -3.57 5.87
N GLY A 211 -13.78 -4.56 6.69
CA GLY A 211 -13.21 -5.83 6.26
C GLY A 211 -11.76 -6.01 6.70
N ALA A 212 -11.16 -7.15 6.34
CA ALA A 212 -9.76 -7.44 6.65
C ALA A 212 -8.85 -6.70 5.67
N PHE A 213 -7.94 -5.86 6.19
CA PHE A 213 -6.88 -5.27 5.39
C PHE A 213 -5.67 -6.20 5.42
N THR A 214 -5.50 -7.01 4.38
CA THR A 214 -4.43 -8.01 4.29
C THR A 214 -3.24 -7.44 3.51
N VAL A 215 -2.04 -7.54 4.07
CA VAL A 215 -0.80 -7.30 3.32
C VAL A 215 -0.13 -8.60 2.95
N TRP A 216 0.58 -8.58 1.83
CA TRP A 216 1.28 -9.74 1.33
C TRP A 216 2.78 -9.57 1.46
N MET A 217 3.47 -10.52 2.07
CA MET A 217 4.91 -10.45 2.26
C MET A 217 5.63 -11.62 1.59
N GLU A 218 6.75 -11.35 0.92
CA GLU A 218 7.63 -12.34 0.33
C GLU A 218 8.98 -12.37 1.05
N GLY A 219 9.43 -13.55 1.45
CA GLY A 219 10.70 -13.78 2.12
C GLY A 219 10.61 -14.93 3.15
N PRO A 220 11.72 -15.24 3.84
CA PRO A 220 11.73 -16.25 4.89
C PRO A 220 10.68 -15.92 5.97
N GLU A 221 9.84 -16.90 6.31
CA GLU A 221 8.67 -16.68 7.18
C GLU A 221 9.00 -15.94 8.47
N ARG A 222 10.04 -16.38 9.20
CA ARG A 222 10.48 -15.73 10.45
C ARG A 222 10.98 -14.31 10.25
N TYR A 223 11.57 -14.01 9.10
CA TYR A 223 12.06 -12.68 8.77
C TYR A 223 10.90 -11.72 8.52
N VAL A 224 9.95 -12.11 7.66
CA VAL A 224 8.80 -11.27 7.33
C VAL A 224 7.83 -11.13 8.52
N ASP A 225 7.65 -12.18 9.33
CA ASP A 225 6.89 -12.10 10.58
C ASP A 225 7.55 -11.13 11.60
N TYR A 226 8.88 -11.18 11.75
CA TYR A 226 9.60 -10.22 12.60
C TYR A 226 9.40 -8.78 12.13
N ILE A 227 9.48 -8.55 10.82
CA ILE A 227 9.25 -7.22 10.21
C ILE A 227 7.81 -6.78 10.45
N HIS A 228 6.83 -7.62 10.16
CA HIS A 228 5.40 -7.32 10.33
C HIS A 228 5.10 -6.92 11.77
N ARG A 229 5.56 -7.69 12.77
CA ARG A 229 5.41 -7.35 14.19
C ARG A 229 6.09 -6.02 14.56
N GLY A 230 7.24 -5.73 13.95
CA GLY A 230 7.94 -4.45 14.10
C GLY A 230 7.13 -3.26 13.59
N VAL A 231 6.52 -3.42 12.41
CA VAL A 231 5.66 -2.41 11.77
C VAL A 231 4.38 -2.19 12.59
N LEU A 232 3.69 -3.25 13.00
CA LEU A 232 2.51 -3.16 13.87
C LEU A 232 2.80 -2.38 15.16
N ARG A 233 3.93 -2.69 15.81
CA ARG A 233 4.37 -1.97 17.01
C ARG A 233 4.65 -0.49 16.73
N ALA A 234 5.33 -0.18 15.62
CA ALA A 234 5.61 1.22 15.23
C ALA A 234 4.33 2.00 14.91
N ALA A 235 3.32 1.34 14.34
CA ALA A 235 2.00 1.87 14.06
C ALA A 235 1.11 2.02 15.31
N LYS A 236 1.57 1.49 16.46
CA LYS A 236 0.83 1.39 17.73
C LYS A 236 -0.45 0.55 17.61
N LEU A 237 -0.40 -0.52 16.81
CA LEU A 237 -1.47 -1.51 16.72
C LEU A 237 -1.22 -2.62 17.74
N ALA A 238 -2.30 -3.13 18.31
CA ALA A 238 -2.20 -4.26 19.23
C ALA A 238 -1.67 -5.48 18.47
N LEU A 239 -0.68 -6.16 19.05
CA LEU A 239 -0.35 -7.52 18.65
C LEU A 239 -1.37 -8.40 19.37
N GLU A 240 -2.20 -9.14 18.63
CA GLU A 240 -2.90 -10.27 19.26
C GLU A 240 -1.82 -11.22 19.80
N GLY A 241 -1.89 -11.47 21.12
CA GLY A 241 -0.84 -12.14 21.88
C GLY A 241 -0.89 -13.65 21.80
#